data_AF-A0AAD6E108-F1
#
_entry.id   AF-A0AAD6E108-F1
#
_cell.length_a   1.000
_cell.length_b   1.000
_cell.length_c   1.000
_cell.angle_alpha   90.00
_cell.angle_beta   90.00
_cell.angle_gamma   90.00
#
_symmetry.space_group_name_H-M   'P 1'
#
loop_
_entity.id
_entity.type
_entity.pdbx_description
1 polymer ?
#
loop_
_entity_poly.entity_id
_entity_poly.type
_entity_poly.pdbx_seq_one_letter_code
_entity_poly.pdbx_strand_id
1 'polypeptide(L)'
;MPNIEAAFAANGFFFMLCNTFAGTLSPKPVTPGWRWLYNISPLFYLGEGVTVDVLQDLPFRCKESEISIFYLANGTSCGQYAQDFLKVAT
;
A
#
# COMPACT_ATOMS: atom_id res chain seq x y z
N MET A 1 -31.36 -14.90 -20.58
CA MET A 1 -31.63 -13.63 -21.28
C MET A 1 -30.86 -12.55 -20.53
N PRO A 2 -30.08 -11.67 -21.18
CA PRO A 2 -29.43 -10.57 -20.46
C PRO A 2 -30.51 -9.68 -19.83
N ASN A 3 -30.50 -9.55 -18.50
CA ASN A 3 -31.41 -8.71 -17.73
C ASN A 3 -30.60 -7.79 -16.80
N ILE A 4 -31.18 -6.63 -16.46
CA ILE A 4 -30.48 -5.60 -15.69
C ILE A 4 -30.17 -6.06 -14.26
N GLU A 5 -31.06 -6.88 -13.67
CA GLU A 5 -30.88 -7.45 -12.34
C GLU A 5 -29.65 -8.35 -12.24
N ALA A 6 -29.41 -9.24 -13.21
CA ALA A 6 -28.20 -10.07 -13.19
C ALA A 6 -26.94 -9.23 -13.43
N ALA A 7 -27.04 -8.17 -14.25
CA ALA A 7 -25.92 -7.24 -14.45
C ALA A 7 -25.55 -6.51 -13.15
N PHE A 8 -26.54 -6.05 -12.37
CA PHE A 8 -26.29 -5.42 -11.07
C PHE A 8 -25.70 -6.39 -10.05
N ALA A 9 -26.21 -7.62 -10.00
CA ALA A 9 -25.66 -8.66 -9.13
C ALA A 9 -24.19 -8.97 -9.46
N ALA A 10 -23.87 -9.11 -10.76
CA ALA A 10 -22.50 -9.32 -11.21
C ALA A 10 -21.59 -8.11 -10.90
N ASN A 11 -22.08 -6.88 -11.15
CA ASN A 11 -21.34 -5.65 -10.87
C ASN A 11 -20.97 -5.54 -9.39
N GLY A 12 -21.92 -5.83 -8.47
CA GLY A 12 -21.65 -5.82 -7.04
C GLY A 12 -20.53 -6.77 -6.64
N PHE A 13 -20.51 -7.99 -7.21
CA PHE A 13 -19.45 -8.97 -6.97
C PHE A 13 -18.07 -8.48 -7.44
N PHE A 14 -17.97 -8.00 -8.68
CA PHE A 14 -16.70 -7.50 -9.22
C PHE A 14 -16.21 -6.24 -8.51
N PHE A 15 -17.12 -5.35 -8.12
CA PHE A 15 -16.78 -4.16 -7.36
C PHE A 15 -16.20 -4.51 -5.99
N MET A 16 -16.81 -5.46 -5.26
CA MET A 16 -16.30 -5.92 -3.97
C MET A 16 -14.91 -6.57 -4.09
N LEU A 17 -14.66 -7.31 -5.16
CA LEU A 17 -13.32 -7.84 -5.45
C LEU A 17 -12.32 -6.70 -5.69
N CYS A 18 -12.63 -5.74 -6.57
CA CYS A 18 -11.73 -4.62 -6.85
C CYS A 18 -11.44 -3.78 -5.60
N ASN A 19 -12.46 -3.54 -4.76
CA ASN A 19 -12.34 -2.78 -3.52
C ASN A 19 -11.46 -3.50 -2.48
N THR A 20 -11.56 -4.82 -2.39
CA THR A 20 -10.72 -5.62 -1.47
C THR A 20 -9.24 -5.53 -1.85
N PHE A 21 -8.94 -5.52 -3.15
CA PHE A 21 -7.58 -5.39 -3.68
C PHE A 21 -7.22 -3.96 -4.08
N ALA A 22 -7.87 -2.95 -3.48
CA ALA A 22 -7.50 -1.54 -3.67
C ALA A 22 -6.19 -1.16 -2.93
N GLY A 23 -5.72 -1.99 -1.99
CA GLY A 23 -4.43 -1.81 -1.31
C GLY A 23 -4.47 -1.02 0.00
N THR A 24 -5.58 -0.36 0.32
CA THR A 24 -5.75 0.46 1.54
C THR A 24 -5.79 -0.36 2.82
N LEU A 25 -6.47 -1.53 2.80
CA LEU A 25 -6.59 -2.41 3.97
C LEU A 25 -5.50 -3.49 4.02
N SER A 26 -5.08 -3.99 2.85
CA SER A 26 -4.04 -5.01 2.73
C SER A 26 -3.07 -4.57 1.64
N PRO A 27 -1.87 -4.09 1.99
CA PRO A 27 -0.90 -3.67 1.00
C PRO A 27 -0.30 -4.89 0.28
N LYS A 28 0.03 -4.72 -1.00
CA LYS A 28 0.58 -5.78 -1.88
C LYS A 28 1.71 -6.64 -1.24
N PRO A 29 2.64 -6.08 -0.42
CA PRO A 29 3.67 -6.86 0.27
C PRO A 29 3.17 -7.96 1.20
N VAL A 30 2.06 -7.73 1.90
CA VAL A 30 1.59 -8.61 2.99
C VAL A 30 0.53 -9.62 2.53
N THR A 31 0.00 -9.49 1.31
CA THR A 31 -1.07 -10.37 0.80
C THR A 31 -0.49 -11.68 0.23
N PRO A 32 -0.77 -12.85 0.86
CA PRO A 32 -0.30 -14.13 0.38
C PRO A 32 -1.21 -14.70 -0.73
N GLY A 33 -0.62 -15.33 -1.75
CA GLY A 33 -1.32 -16.09 -2.80
C GLY A 33 -2.03 -15.27 -3.90
N TRP A 34 -2.71 -14.18 -3.53
CA TRP A 34 -3.56 -13.39 -4.44
C TRP A 34 -2.94 -12.09 -4.93
N ARG A 35 -1.60 -11.97 -4.82
CA ARG A 35 -0.85 -10.74 -5.14
C ARG A 35 -0.99 -10.28 -6.59
N TRP A 36 -1.35 -11.19 -7.50
CA TRP A 36 -1.56 -10.88 -8.92
C TRP A 36 -2.83 -10.05 -9.16
N LEU A 37 -3.83 -10.10 -8.26
CA LEU A 37 -5.07 -9.34 -8.42
C LEU A 37 -4.85 -7.82 -8.35
N TYR A 38 -3.81 -7.37 -7.64
CA TYR A 38 -3.42 -5.96 -7.62
C TYR A 38 -3.01 -5.43 -9.01
N ASN A 39 -2.52 -6.29 -9.91
CA ASN A 39 -2.13 -5.87 -11.26
C ASN A 39 -3.35 -5.67 -12.19
N ILE A 40 -4.52 -6.17 -11.81
CA ILE A 40 -5.75 -6.08 -12.61
C ILE A 40 -6.67 -5.01 -12.02
N SER A 41 -6.61 -4.79 -10.70
CA SER A 41 -7.48 -3.85 -10.01
C SER A 41 -7.24 -2.40 -10.49
N PRO A 42 -8.21 -1.76 -11.15
CA PRO A 42 -8.07 -0.37 -11.56
C PRO A 42 -8.03 0.59 -10.35
N LEU A 43 -8.66 0.20 -9.24
CA LEU A 43 -8.67 1.00 -8.01
C LEU A 43 -7.30 1.06 -7.35
N PHE A 44 -6.48 0.02 -7.50
CA PHE A 44 -5.11 0.02 -6.98
C PHE A 44 -4.28 1.13 -7.65
N TYR A 45 -4.28 1.17 -8.99
CA TYR A 45 -3.55 2.18 -9.76
C TYR A 45 -4.10 3.60 -9.56
N LEU A 46 -5.42 3.74 -9.47
CA LEU A 46 -6.04 5.03 -9.17
C LEU A 46 -5.62 5.53 -7.78
N GLY A 47 -5.60 4.64 -6.78
CA GLY A 47 -5.16 4.97 -5.43
C GLY A 47 -3.68 5.41 -5.39
N GLU A 48 -2.79 4.68 -6.06
CA GLU A 48 -1.37 5.06 -6.18
C GLU A 48 -1.22 6.44 -6.83
N GLY A 49 -1.88 6.68 -7.97
CA GLY A 49 -1.80 7.95 -8.70
C GLY A 49 -2.32 9.14 -7.88
N VAL A 50 -3.48 9.01 -7.26
CA VAL A 50 -4.06 10.08 -6.41
C VAL A 50 -3.19 10.34 -5.19
N THR A 51 -2.62 9.30 -4.58
CA THR A 51 -1.73 9.46 -3.43
C THR A 51 -0.48 10.25 -3.81
N VAL A 52 0.15 9.93 -4.94
CA VAL A 52 1.30 10.68 -5.44
C VAL A 52 0.92 12.13 -5.74
N ASP A 53 -0.20 12.35 -6.44
CA ASP A 53 -0.66 13.68 -6.82
C ASP A 53 -0.89 14.61 -5.62
N VAL A 54 -1.50 14.09 -4.54
CA VAL A 54 -1.78 14.85 -3.33
C VAL A 54 -0.53 15.06 -2.46
N LEU A 55 0.41 14.12 -2.47
CA LEU A 55 1.56 14.15 -1.54
C LEU A 55 2.85 14.74 -2.12
N GLN A 56 3.00 14.83 -3.44
CA GLN A 56 4.27 15.19 -4.10
C GLN A 56 4.90 16.50 -3.61
N ASP A 57 4.07 17.52 -3.28
CA ASP A 57 4.53 18.84 -2.86
C ASP A 57 4.12 19.22 -1.43
N LEU A 58 3.61 18.25 -0.66
CA LEU A 58 3.13 18.52 0.69
C LEU A 58 4.31 18.57 1.68
N PRO A 59 4.57 19.71 2.35
CA PRO A 59 5.65 19.78 3.33
C PRO A 59 5.27 19.01 4.60
N PHE A 60 5.81 17.81 4.76
CA PHE A 60 5.67 17.05 5.99
C PHE A 60 6.54 17.65 7.12
N ARG A 61 5.92 17.86 8.28
CA ARG A 61 6.57 18.32 9.52
C ARG A 61 6.24 17.33 10.63
N CYS A 62 7.12 16.36 10.82
CA CYS A 62 6.96 15.35 11.86
C CYS A 62 7.18 15.96 13.25
N LYS A 63 6.35 15.56 14.22
CA LYS A 63 6.57 15.83 15.64
C LYS A 63 7.62 14.87 16.21
N GLU A 64 8.24 15.20 17.33
CA GLU A 64 9.21 14.32 18.00
C GLU A 64 8.65 12.93 18.31
N SER A 65 7.35 12.82 18.60
CA SER A 65 6.66 11.55 18.83
C SER A 65 6.47 10.68 17.58
N GLU A 66 6.62 11.25 16.38
CA GLU A 66 6.44 10.55 15.10
C GLU A 66 7.77 10.04 14.53
N ILE A 67 8.89 10.42 15.16
CA ILE A 67 10.23 9.99 14.74
C ILE A 67 10.56 8.68 15.46
N SER A 68 10.92 7.66 14.70
CA SER A 68 11.46 6.42 15.26
C SER A 68 12.94 6.60 15.59
N ILE A 69 13.30 6.47 16.87
CA ILE A 69 14.69 6.53 17.33
C ILE A 69 15.22 5.10 17.45
N PHE A 70 16.24 4.80 16.67
CA PHE A 70 16.94 3.51 16.75
C PHE A 70 18.05 3.57 17.80
N TYR A 71 18.08 2.59 18.69
CA TYR A 71 19.13 2.45 19.69
C TYR A 71 20.13 1.37 19.25
N LEU A 72 21.40 1.75 19.16
CA LEU A 72 22.47 0.86 18.75
C LEU A 72 22.77 -0.18 19.85
N ALA A 73 22.98 -1.43 19.45
CA ALA A 73 23.55 -2.44 20.33
C ALA A 73 25.07 -2.19 20.47
N ASN A 74 25.60 -2.38 21.68
CA ASN A 74 27.00 -2.13 22.02
C ASN A 74 27.96 -2.76 21.00
N GLY A 75 28.68 -1.92 20.26
CA GLY A 75 29.74 -2.33 19.32
C GLY A 75 29.39 -2.30 17.83
N THR A 76 28.15 -1.94 17.45
CA THR A 76 27.76 -1.79 16.03
C THR A 76 27.78 -0.34 15.56
N SER A 77 28.23 -0.09 14.32
CA SER A 77 28.12 1.23 13.70
C SER A 77 26.70 1.50 13.21
N CYS A 78 26.29 2.78 13.16
CA CYS A 78 24.97 3.20 12.65
C CYS A 78 24.64 2.57 11.28
N GLY A 79 25.63 2.58 10.38
CA GLY A 79 25.49 1.98 9.05
C GLY A 79 25.26 0.47 9.08
N GLN A 80 25.90 -0.27 9.97
CA GLN A 80 25.70 -1.73 10.09
C GLN A 80 24.35 -2.08 10.71
N TYR A 81 23.92 -1.33 11.72
CA TYR A 81 22.62 -1.55 12.37
C TYR A 81 21.46 -1.21 11.42
N ALA A 82 21.54 -0.07 10.72
CA ALA A 82 20.49 0.38 9.82
C ALA A 82 20.54 -0.29 8.43
N GLN A 83 21.54 -1.12 8.15
CA GLN A 83 21.79 -1.67 6.82
C GLN A 83 20.58 -2.41 6.25
N ASP A 84 19.91 -3.22 7.06
CA ASP A 84 18.77 -4.02 6.61
C ASP A 84 17.51 -3.18 6.41
N PHE A 85 17.31 -2.14 7.23
CA PHE A 85 16.24 -1.18 7.01
C PHE A 85 16.44 -0.40 5.71
N LEU A 86 17.67 0.08 5.46
CA LEU A 86 18.00 0.85 4.26
C LEU A 86 17.77 0.04 2.97
N LYS A 87 18.04 -1.28 2.96
CA LYS A 87 17.76 -2.15 1.80
C LYS A 87 16.29 -2.23 1.39
N VAL A 88 15.36 -1.98 2.33
CA VAL A 88 13.91 -2.03 2.08
C VAL A 88 13.34 -0.62 1.85
N ALA A 89 13.95 0.39 2.46
CA ALA A 89 13.48 1.77 2.43
C ALA A 89 13.89 2.55 1.17
N THR A 90 14.97 2.14 0.48
CA THR A 90 15.37 2.66 -0.84
C THR A 90 14.98 1.73 -1.96
#